data_AF-A0A6B3P2G8-F1
#
_entry.id   AF-A0A6B3P2G8-F1
#
_cell.length_a   1.000
_cell.length_b   1.000
_cell.length_c   1.000
_cell.angle_alpha   90.00
_cell.angle_beta   90.00
_cell.angle_gamma   90.00
#
_symmetry.space_group_name_H-M   'P 1'
#
loop_
_entity.id
_entity.type
_entity.pdbx_description
1 polymer ?
#
loop_
_entity_poly.entity_id
_entity_poly.type
_entity_poly.pdbx_seq_one_letter_code
_entity_poly.pdbx_strand_id
1 'polypeptide(L)'
;HARRRFELRASRLQREEARKQAERQARSQRAPASTSTRAPGDDPIQAAIARVQAQKAAAADAALKKAKIAAAMSRAQLNKARCAFGDTPNAAQQLQLAALVQAQQQAQDELASLQAVRDDDRA
;
A
#
# COMPACT_ATOMS: atom_id res chain seq x y z
N HIS A 1 2.19 -42.34 -6.86
CA HIS A 1 1.27 -41.17 -6.90
C HIS A 1 1.97 -39.81 -6.73
N ALA A 2 2.96 -39.68 -5.82
CA ALA A 2 3.65 -38.40 -5.56
C ALA A 2 4.39 -37.77 -6.76
N ARG A 3 5.13 -38.58 -7.56
CA ARG A 3 5.87 -38.09 -8.74
C ARG A 3 4.96 -37.46 -9.79
N ARG A 4 3.84 -38.12 -10.14
CA ARG A 4 2.85 -37.62 -11.11
C ARG A 4 2.24 -36.28 -10.68
N ARG A 5 2.01 -36.07 -9.38
CA ARG A 5 1.50 -34.79 -8.84
C ARG A 5 2.55 -33.68 -8.92
N PHE A 6 3.81 -34.01 -8.64
CA PHE A 6 4.93 -33.09 -8.77
C PHE A 6 5.11 -32.64 -10.23
N GLU A 7 5.06 -33.58 -11.18
CA GLU A 7 5.14 -33.30 -12.62
C GLU A 7 4.00 -32.38 -13.08
N LEU A 8 2.76 -32.67 -12.71
CA LEU A 8 1.60 -31.82 -13.02
C LEU A 8 1.75 -30.40 -12.45
N ARG A 9 2.29 -30.27 -11.24
CA ARG A 9 2.59 -28.96 -10.62
C ARG A 9 3.70 -28.23 -11.36
N ALA A 10 4.78 -28.92 -11.73
CA ALA A 10 5.90 -28.34 -12.46
C ALA A 10 5.45 -27.84 -13.84
N SER A 11 4.66 -28.64 -14.58
CA SER A 11 4.11 -28.22 -15.87
C SER A 11 3.18 -27.01 -15.77
N ARG A 12 2.40 -26.93 -14.69
CA ARG A 12 1.56 -25.75 -14.43
C ARG A 12 2.42 -24.52 -14.14
N LEU A 13 3.43 -24.65 -13.28
CA LEU A 13 4.32 -23.55 -12.90
C LEU A 13 5.07 -23.00 -14.12
N GLN A 14 5.59 -23.88 -14.99
CA GLN A 14 6.32 -23.49 -16.19
C GLN A 14 5.45 -22.70 -17.18
N ARG A 15 4.15 -23.03 -17.32
CA ARG A 15 3.21 -22.28 -18.16
C ARG A 15 2.93 -20.88 -17.60
N GLU A 16 2.79 -20.76 -16.29
CA GLU A 16 2.60 -19.47 -15.61
C GLU A 16 3.84 -18.58 -15.76
N GLU A 17 5.05 -19.14 -15.61
CA GLU A 17 6.32 -18.44 -15.82
C GLU A 17 6.51 -17.97 -17.27
N ALA A 18 6.22 -18.83 -18.24
CA ALA A 18 6.28 -18.48 -19.66
C ALA A 18 5.33 -17.33 -20.01
N ARG A 19 4.10 -17.34 -19.48
CA ARG A 19 3.14 -16.24 -19.66
C ARG A 19 3.65 -14.93 -19.06
N LYS A 20 4.23 -14.98 -17.86
CA LYS A 20 4.78 -13.80 -17.19
C LYS A 20 5.99 -13.22 -17.93
N GLN A 21 6.85 -14.08 -18.49
CA GLN A 21 7.98 -13.65 -19.31
C GLN A 21 7.49 -13.02 -20.63
N ALA A 22 6.52 -13.64 -21.30
CA ALA A 22 5.92 -13.08 -22.51
C ALA A 22 5.24 -11.73 -22.25
N GLU A 23 4.52 -11.57 -21.13
CA GLU A 23 3.93 -10.28 -20.76
C GLU A 23 5.00 -9.21 -20.49
N ARG A 24 6.09 -9.56 -19.80
CA ARG A 24 7.22 -8.64 -19.59
C ARG A 24 7.87 -8.24 -20.90
N GLN A 25 8.08 -9.18 -21.82
CA GLN A 25 8.63 -8.91 -23.15
C GLN A 25 7.68 -8.05 -23.99
N ALA A 26 6.38 -8.32 -23.95
CA ALA A 26 5.38 -7.48 -24.62
C ALA A 26 5.35 -6.07 -24.03
N ARG A 27 5.50 -5.94 -22.70
CA ARG A 27 5.57 -4.65 -22.02
C ARG A 27 6.88 -3.92 -22.28
N SER A 28 8.00 -4.60 -22.47
CA SER A 28 9.28 -3.97 -22.86
C SER A 28 9.30 -3.57 -24.33
N GLN A 29 8.67 -4.34 -25.22
CA GLN A 29 8.50 -4.00 -26.63
C GLN A 29 7.47 -2.89 -26.84
N ARG A 30 6.46 -2.82 -25.96
CA ARG A 30 5.44 -1.77 -25.91
C ARG A 30 5.78 -0.65 -24.93
N ALA A 31 6.97 -0.67 -24.33
CA ALA A 31 7.48 0.48 -23.60
C ALA A 31 7.49 1.63 -24.61
N PRO A 32 6.96 2.80 -24.25
CA PRO A 32 6.79 3.86 -25.23
C PRO A 32 8.18 4.17 -25.77
N ALA A 33 8.34 4.05 -27.09
CA ALA A 33 9.22 4.97 -27.78
C ALA A 33 8.84 6.32 -27.22
N SER A 34 9.70 6.88 -26.37
CA SER A 34 9.53 8.20 -25.80
C SER A 34 9.30 9.09 -26.99
N THR A 35 8.04 9.38 -27.27
CA THR A 35 7.64 10.42 -28.18
C THR A 35 8.09 11.68 -27.49
N SER A 36 9.36 12.01 -27.76
CA SER A 36 9.78 13.37 -28.00
C SER A 36 9.02 13.88 -29.24
N THR A 37 7.70 13.86 -29.17
CA THR A 37 6.84 14.76 -29.89
C THR A 37 6.69 15.92 -28.93
N ARG A 38 7.70 16.79 -28.97
CA ARG A 38 7.62 18.13 -28.43
C ARG A 38 6.41 18.78 -29.10
N ALA A 39 5.27 18.77 -28.43
CA ALA A 39 4.18 19.67 -28.76
C ALA A 39 4.76 21.10 -28.63
N PRO A 40 4.66 21.95 -29.66
CA PRO A 40 5.07 23.34 -29.54
C PRO A 40 3.96 24.05 -28.75
N GLY A 41 4.10 24.11 -27.42
CA GLY A 41 3.12 24.80 -26.58
C GLY A 41 3.37 24.73 -25.07
N ASP A 42 3.99 23.67 -24.55
CA ASP A 42 4.19 23.55 -23.10
C ASP A 42 5.42 24.34 -22.64
N ASP A 43 5.15 25.47 -21.99
CA ASP A 43 6.14 26.22 -21.23
C ASP A 43 6.86 25.28 -20.25
N PRO A 44 8.20 25.15 -20.31
CA PRO A 44 8.96 24.25 -19.44
C PRO A 44 8.69 24.51 -17.95
N ILE A 45 8.29 25.73 -17.58
CA ILE A 45 7.90 26.11 -16.23
C ILE A 45 6.57 25.44 -15.84
N GLN A 46 5.57 25.46 -16.71
CA GLN A 46 4.28 24.80 -16.47
C GLN A 46 4.44 23.27 -16.36
N ALA A 47 5.27 22.68 -17.22
CA ALA A 47 5.60 21.27 -17.15
C ALA A 47 6.30 20.89 -15.84
N ALA A 48 7.17 21.77 -15.31
CA ALA A 48 7.81 21.59 -14.01
C ALA A 48 6.80 21.68 -12.85
N ILE A 49 5.90 22.66 -12.89
CA ILE A 49 4.84 22.84 -11.89
C ILE A 49 3.93 21.60 -11.83
N ALA A 50 3.48 21.10 -12.99
CA ALA A 50 2.63 19.91 -13.07
C ALA A 50 3.29 18.67 -12.46
N ARG A 51 4.60 18.47 -12.69
CA ARG A 51 5.36 17.35 -12.09
C ARG A 51 5.44 17.47 -10.57
N VAL A 52 5.68 18.66 -10.05
CA VAL A 52 5.73 18.91 -8.59
C VAL A 52 4.37 18.65 -7.95
N GLN A 53 3.27 19.10 -8.57
CA GLN A 53 1.92 18.82 -8.10
C GLN A 53 1.61 17.32 -8.10
N ALA A 54 1.94 16.61 -9.19
CA ALA A 54 1.76 15.16 -9.28
C ALA A 54 2.58 14.41 -8.20
N GLN A 55 3.80 14.86 -7.91
CA GLN A 55 4.63 14.27 -6.86
C GLN A 55 4.05 14.50 -5.46
N LYS A 56 3.51 15.70 -5.19
CA LYS A 56 2.81 16.02 -3.94
C LYS A 56 1.57 15.16 -3.76
N ALA A 57 0.73 15.04 -4.79
CA ALA A 57 -0.45 14.18 -4.75
C ALA A 57 -0.07 12.72 -4.49
N ALA A 58 0.95 12.20 -5.17
CA ALA A 58 1.44 10.84 -4.94
C ALA A 58 1.98 10.62 -3.51
N ALA A 59 2.62 11.63 -2.91
CA ALA A 59 3.08 11.59 -1.53
C ALA A 59 1.92 11.57 -0.52
N ALA A 60 0.88 12.39 -0.74
CA ALA A 60 -0.34 12.39 0.06
C ALA A 60 -1.07 11.03 0.00
N ASP A 61 -1.18 10.46 -1.21
CA ASP A 61 -1.71 9.11 -1.43
C ASP A 61 -0.94 8.04 -0.66
N ALA A 62 0.39 8.12 -0.66
CA ALA A 62 1.24 7.19 0.06
C ALA A 62 1.09 7.35 1.58
N ALA A 63 0.99 8.57 2.09
CA ALA A 63 0.77 8.86 3.51
C ALA A 63 -0.57 8.27 3.99
N LEU A 64 -1.65 8.51 3.24
CA LEU A 64 -2.97 7.97 3.57
C LEU A 64 -2.98 6.43 3.57
N LYS A 65 -2.32 5.79 2.61
CA LYS A 65 -2.17 4.32 2.59
C LYS A 65 -1.43 3.81 3.83
N LYS A 66 -0.34 4.47 4.22
CA LYS A 66 0.42 4.12 5.44
C LYS A 66 -0.45 4.26 6.69
N ALA A 67 -1.17 5.36 6.84
CA ALA A 67 -2.06 5.59 7.98
C ALA A 67 -3.18 4.53 8.08
N LYS A 68 -3.78 4.15 6.94
CA LYS A 68 -4.77 3.04 6.91
C LYS A 68 -4.19 1.71 7.37
N ILE A 69 -2.98 1.38 6.92
CA ILE A 69 -2.28 0.17 7.35
C ILE A 69 -1.99 0.24 8.85
N ALA A 70 -1.47 1.37 9.34
CA ALA A 70 -1.16 1.56 10.76
C ALA A 70 -2.40 1.40 11.64
N ALA A 71 -3.53 2.02 11.27
CA ALA A 71 -4.80 1.89 12.00
C ALA A 71 -5.34 0.44 12.00
N ALA A 72 -5.20 -0.28 10.87
CA ALA A 72 -5.58 -1.69 10.79
C ALA A 72 -4.68 -2.58 11.67
N MET A 73 -3.36 -2.34 11.63
CA MET A 73 -2.39 -3.07 12.44
C MET A 73 -2.58 -2.83 13.94
N SER A 74 -2.80 -1.59 14.37
CA SER A 74 -3.04 -1.26 15.78
C SER A 74 -4.31 -1.92 16.31
N ARG A 75 -5.39 -1.93 15.51
CA ARG A 75 -6.61 -2.69 15.83
C ARG A 75 -6.37 -4.19 15.96
N ALA A 76 -5.59 -4.77 15.05
CA ALA A 76 -5.26 -6.19 15.11
C ALA A 76 -4.40 -6.52 16.35
N GLN A 77 -3.43 -5.66 16.70
CA GLN A 77 -2.62 -5.82 17.91
C GLN A 77 -3.46 -5.75 19.18
N LEU A 78 -4.38 -4.79 19.27
CA LEU A 78 -5.28 -4.67 20.41
C LEU A 78 -6.20 -5.88 20.54
N ASN A 79 -6.79 -6.35 19.44
CA ASN A 79 -7.63 -7.56 19.46
C ASN A 79 -6.83 -8.80 19.86
N LYS A 80 -5.61 -8.95 19.33
CA LYS A 80 -4.70 -10.04 19.69
C LYS A 80 -4.37 -10.02 21.19
N ALA A 81 -4.04 -8.85 21.74
CA ALA A 81 -3.74 -8.71 23.16
C ALA A 81 -4.96 -9.06 24.04
N ARG A 82 -6.15 -8.56 23.67
CA ARG A 82 -7.41 -8.88 24.37
C ARG A 82 -7.69 -10.39 24.37
N CYS A 83 -7.55 -11.06 23.24
CA CYS A 83 -7.74 -12.50 23.16
C CYS A 83 -6.65 -13.30 23.92
N ALA A 84 -5.42 -12.77 24.00
CA ALA A 84 -4.31 -13.45 24.67
C ALA A 84 -4.35 -13.33 26.19
N PHE A 85 -4.89 -12.24 26.74
CA PHE A 85 -4.89 -11.99 28.18
C PHE A 85 -6.11 -12.56 28.93
N GLY A 86 -7.18 -12.91 28.20
CA GLY A 86 -8.40 -13.46 28.80
C GLY A 86 -9.14 -12.42 29.66
N ASP A 87 -9.98 -12.92 30.57
CA ASP A 87 -10.94 -12.08 31.31
C ASP A 87 -10.32 -11.33 32.49
N THR A 88 -9.18 -11.79 33.01
CA THR A 88 -8.49 -11.19 34.17
C THR A 88 -7.02 -10.90 33.87
N PRO A 89 -6.72 -9.84 33.10
CA PRO A 89 -5.34 -9.42 32.84
C PRO A 89 -4.67 -8.94 34.12
N ASN A 90 -3.41 -9.33 34.32
CA ASN A 90 -2.57 -8.82 35.42
C ASN A 90 -2.16 -7.35 35.20
N ALA A 91 -1.56 -6.72 36.21
CA ALA A 91 -1.20 -5.30 36.17
C ALA A 91 -0.30 -4.92 34.98
N ALA A 92 0.68 -5.76 34.64
CA ALA A 92 1.57 -5.51 33.49
C ALA A 92 0.81 -5.60 32.15
N GLN A 93 -0.09 -6.57 32.02
CA GLN A 93 -0.95 -6.74 30.84
C GLN A 93 -1.95 -5.58 30.69
N GLN A 94 -2.48 -5.05 31.81
CA GLN A 94 -3.34 -3.87 31.80
C GLN A 94 -2.60 -2.64 31.28
N LEU A 95 -1.36 -2.41 31.73
CA LEU A 95 -0.50 -1.34 31.20
C LEU A 95 -0.25 -1.52 29.70
N GLN A 96 0.00 -2.74 29.25
CA GLN A 96 0.19 -3.03 27.83
C GLN A 96 -1.09 -2.77 27.00
N LEU A 97 -2.27 -3.14 27.51
CA LEU A 97 -3.54 -2.83 26.86
C LEU A 97 -3.75 -1.31 26.76
N ALA A 98 -3.47 -0.56 27.82
CA ALA A 98 -3.60 0.90 27.81
C ALA A 98 -2.71 1.55 26.73
N ALA A 99 -1.45 1.10 26.63
CA ALA A 99 -0.53 1.57 25.59
C ALA A 99 -1.03 1.23 24.17
N LEU A 100 -1.57 0.02 23.96
CA LEU A 100 -2.13 -0.38 22.67
C LEU A 100 -3.40 0.40 22.30
N VAL A 101 -4.24 0.75 23.28
CA VAL A 101 -5.40 1.62 23.07
C VAL A 101 -4.96 3.03 22.68
N GLN A 102 -3.97 3.60 23.36
CA GLN A 102 -3.43 4.91 23.00
C GLN A 102 -2.85 4.90 21.58
N ALA A 103 -2.06 3.89 21.23
CA ALA A 103 -1.49 3.75 19.89
C ALA A 103 -2.57 3.58 18.81
N GLN A 104 -3.67 2.87 19.12
CA GLN A 104 -4.82 2.78 18.23
C GLN A 104 -5.45 4.15 18.01
N GLN A 105 -5.70 4.91 19.08
CA GLN A 105 -6.32 6.22 18.98
C GLN A 105 -5.47 7.16 18.12
N GLN A 106 -4.16 7.24 18.38
CA GLN A 106 -3.24 8.07 17.60
C GLN A 106 -3.25 7.72 16.11
N ALA A 107 -3.23 6.43 15.77
CA ALA A 107 -3.29 5.98 14.38
C ALA A 107 -4.64 6.29 13.71
N GLN A 108 -5.74 6.29 14.46
CA GLN A 108 -7.06 6.68 13.98
C GLN A 108 -7.16 8.19 13.76
N ASP A 109 -6.62 8.99 14.67
CA ASP A 109 -6.60 10.45 14.57
C ASP A 109 -5.75 10.91 13.37
N GLU A 110 -4.58 10.31 13.18
CA GLU A 110 -3.72 10.56 12.02
C GLU A 110 -4.45 10.21 10.71
N LEU A 111 -5.11 9.06 10.66
CA LEU A 111 -5.89 8.66 9.50
C LEU A 111 -7.02 9.64 9.21
N ALA A 112 -7.78 10.07 10.23
CA ALA A 112 -8.88 11.01 10.08
C ALA A 112 -8.38 12.37 9.56
N SER A 113 -7.27 12.87 10.10
CA SER A 113 -6.62 14.11 9.65
C SER A 113 -6.23 14.03 8.17
N LEU A 114 -5.57 12.94 7.75
CA LEU A 114 -5.18 12.74 6.35
C LEU A 114 -6.36 12.51 5.41
N GLN A 115 -7.47 11.96 5.91
CA GLN A 115 -8.71 11.83 5.12
C GLN A 115 -9.37 13.19 4.90
N ALA A 116 -9.47 14.02 5.94
CA ALA A 116 -10.03 15.36 5.82
C ALA A 116 -9.26 16.21 4.79
N VAL A 117 -7.92 16.25 4.90
CA VAL A 117 -7.07 16.98 3.94
C VAL A 117 -7.28 16.50 2.51
N ARG A 118 -7.46 15.19 2.29
CA ARG A 118 -7.68 14.66 0.95
C ARG A 118 -9.07 14.97 0.40
N ASP A 119 -10.08 14.98 1.26
CA ASP A 119 -11.43 15.30 0.85
C ASP A 119 -11.55 16.79 0.51
N ASP A 120 -10.81 17.66 1.21
CA ASP A 120 -10.66 19.10 0.88
C ASP A 120 -9.97 19.32 -0.48
N ASP A 121 -8.91 18.55 -0.80
CA ASP A 121 -8.24 18.60 -2.11
C ASP A 121 -9.15 18.15 -3.28
N ARG A 122 -10.28 17.50 -2.98
CA ARG A 122 -11.22 16.94 -3.98
C ARG A 122 -12.47 17.81 -4.19
N ALA A 123 -12.77 18.72 -3.27
CA ALA A 123 -13.92 19.63 -3.34
C ALA A 123 -13.65 20.84 -4.25
#